data_AF-A0A920IAG7-F1
#
_entry.id   AF-A0A920IAG7-F1
#
_cell.length_a   1.000
_cell.length_b   1.000
_cell.length_c   1.000
_cell.angle_alpha   90.00
_cell.angle_beta   90.00
_cell.angle_gamma   90.00
#
_symmetry.space_group_name_H-M   'P 1'
#
loop_
_entity.id
_entity.type
_entity.pdbx_description
1 polymer ?
#
loop_
_entity_poly.entity_id
_entity_poly.type
_entity_poly.pdbx_seq_one_letter_code
_entity_poly.pdbx_strand_id
1 'polypeptide(L)' 'MTKTNSTENQERCKIVRACLTHVPFDGWTQKSLELAAKDCGFQSTDIARILPRGVHRP' A
#
# COMPACT_ATOMS: atom_id res chain seq x y z
N MET A 1 21.20 -6.72 14.15
CA MET A 1 20.59 -6.52 12.82
C MET A 1 19.06 -6.63 12.96
N THR A 2 18.33 -5.54 13.18
CA THR A 2 16.85 -5.56 13.37
C THR A 2 16.12 -4.38 12.71
N LYS A 3 16.80 -3.59 11.88
CA LYS A 3 16.22 -2.37 11.29
C LYS A 3 15.21 -2.63 10.16
N THR A 4 15.37 -3.72 9.40
CA THR A 4 14.60 -3.98 8.17
C THR A 4 13.10 -4.13 8.41
N ASN A 5 12.70 -4.95 9.38
CA ASN A 5 11.29 -5.19 9.71
C ASN A 5 10.53 -3.93 10.15
N SER A 6 11.22 -2.98 10.80
CA SER A 6 10.57 -1.74 11.27
C SER A 6 10.24 -0.81 10.10
N THR A 7 11.18 -0.63 9.16
CA THR A 7 10.96 0.21 7.98
C THR A 7 9.88 -0.37 7.07
N GLU A 8 9.91 -1.68 6.81
CA GLU A 8 8.90 -2.35 5.97
C GLU A 8 7.49 -2.23 6.59
N ASN A 9 7.38 -2.36 7.93
CA ASN A 9 6.11 -2.14 8.61
C ASN A 9 5.64 -0.68 8.51
N GLN A 10 6.54 0.29 8.56
CA GLN A 10 6.19 1.70 8.37
C GLN A 10 5.68 1.97 6.94
N GLU A 11 6.32 1.41 5.91
CA GLU A 11 5.86 1.51 4.52
C GLU A 11 4.44 0.94 4.37
N ARG A 12 4.19 -0.25 4.93
CA ARG A 12 2.85 -0.87 4.93
C ARG A 12 1.80 -0.01 5.62
N CYS A 13 2.08 0.46 6.83
CA CYS A 13 1.14 1.28 7.60
C CYS A 13 0.82 2.60 6.87
N LYS A 14 1.80 3.22 6.22
CA LYS A 14 1.57 4.44 5.43
C LYS A 14 0.60 4.19 4.28
N ILE A 15 0.88 3.18 3.45
CA ILE A 15 0.03 2.85 2.29
C ILE A 15 -1.38 2.44 2.75
N VAL A 16 -1.50 1.58 3.76
CA VAL A 16 -2.81 1.14 4.27
C VAL A 16 -3.62 2.34 4.79
N ARG A 17 -2.99 3.25 5.52
CA ARG A 17 -3.66 4.45 6.04
C ARG A 17 -4.12 5.39 4.91
N ALA A 18 -3.29 5.63 3.91
CA ALA A 18 -3.68 6.43 2.75
C ALA A 18 -4.81 5.76 1.93
N CYS A 19 -4.78 4.43 1.83
CA CYS A 19 -5.81 3.67 1.12
C CYS A 19 -7.21 3.84 1.72
N LEU A 20 -7.32 4.04 3.03
CA LEU A 20 -8.60 4.28 3.70
C LEU A 20 -9.30 5.57 3.22
N THR A 21 -8.58 6.53 2.63
CA THR A 21 -9.18 7.74 2.04
C THR A 21 -9.85 7.45 0.69
N HIS A 22 -9.38 6.44 -0.04
CA HIS A 22 -9.88 6.08 -1.38
C HIS A 22 -10.95 4.98 -1.34
N VAL A 23 -10.84 4.05 -0.38
CA VAL A 23 -11.76 2.90 -0.23
C VAL A 23 -13.24 3.28 -0.18
N PRO A 24 -13.69 4.35 0.48
CA PRO A 24 -15.10 4.74 0.48
C PRO A 24 -15.67 5.05 -0.90
N PHE A 25 -14.82 5.45 -1.86
CA PHE A 25 -15.22 5.84 -3.21
C PHE A 25 -14.96 4.75 -4.25
N ASP A 26 -13.78 4.14 -4.20
CA ASP A 26 -13.29 3.18 -5.20
C ASP A 26 -13.32 1.71 -4.70
N GLY A 27 -13.68 1.46 -3.43
CA GLY A 27 -13.64 0.15 -2.79
C GLY A 27 -12.22 -0.35 -2.49
N TRP A 28 -12.11 -1.61 -2.05
CA TRP A 28 -10.82 -2.29 -1.90
C TRP A 28 -10.32 -2.83 -3.26
N THR A 29 -9.93 -1.92 -4.15
CA THR A 29 -9.46 -2.24 -5.51
C THR A 29 -7.96 -1.97 -5.67
N GLN A 30 -7.36 -2.55 -6.71
CA GLN A 30 -5.97 -2.26 -7.09
C GLN A 30 -5.74 -0.76 -7.32
N LYS A 31 -6.74 -0.08 -7.92
CA LYS A 31 -6.73 1.37 -8.14
C LYS A 31 -6.61 2.15 -6.82
N SER A 32 -7.38 1.78 -5.79
CA SER A 32 -7.29 2.42 -4.47
C SER A 32 -5.90 2.28 -3.85
N LEU A 33 -5.25 1.13 -4.07
CA LEU A 33 -3.90 0.85 -3.58
C LEU A 33 -2.83 1.66 -4.35
N GLU A 34 -3.00 1.82 -5.66
CA GLU A 34 -2.13 2.65 -6.51
C GLU A 34 -2.20 4.14 -6.15
N LEU A 35 -3.42 4.65 -5.92
CA LEU A 35 -3.63 6.01 -5.47
C LEU A 35 -2.99 6.24 -4.08
N ALA A 36 -3.21 5.31 -3.15
CA ALA A 36 -2.60 5.36 -1.82
C ALA A 36 -1.06 5.32 -1.83
N ALA A 37 -0.47 4.50 -2.71
CA ALA A 37 0.97 4.43 -2.88
C ALA A 37 1.52 5.77 -3.40
N LYS A 38 0.84 6.36 -4.40
CA LYS A 38 1.20 7.66 -4.97
C LYS A 38 1.12 8.78 -3.93
N ASP A 39 0.08 8.80 -3.10
CA ASP A 39 -0.05 9.77 -2.01
C ASP A 39 1.08 9.66 -0.97
N CYS A 40 1.63 8.46 -0.82
CA CYS A 40 2.76 8.18 0.07
C CYS A 40 4.15 8.36 -0.60
N GLY A 41 4.19 8.73 -1.88
CA GLY A 41 5.42 8.90 -2.66
C GLY A 41 6.06 7.61 -3.17
N PHE A 42 5.31 6.50 -3.19
CA PHE A 42 5.75 5.21 -3.73
C PHE A 42 5.28 5.01 -5.17
N GLN A 43 5.99 4.19 -5.93
CA GLN A 43 5.58 3.78 -7.27
C GLN A 43 4.64 2.57 -7.21
N SER A 44 3.82 2.36 -8.24
CA SER A 44 2.92 1.20 -8.32
C SER A 44 3.69 -0.13 -8.26
N THR A 45 4.92 -0.17 -8.76
CA THR A 45 5.80 -1.35 -8.71
C THR A 45 6.26 -1.68 -7.29
N ASP A 46 6.32 -0.69 -6.38
CA ASP A 46 6.68 -0.91 -4.98
C ASP A 46 5.60 -1.64 -4.21
N ILE A 47 4.35 -1.57 -4.66
CA ILE A 47 3.18 -2.17 -3.98
C ILE A 47 3.36 -3.68 -3.82
N ALA A 48 3.86 -4.40 -4.83
CA ALA A 48 4.08 -5.84 -4.74
C ALA A 48 5.16 -6.22 -3.72
N ARG A 49 6.18 -5.36 -3.53
CA ARG A 49 7.21 -5.53 -2.50
C ARG A 49 6.66 -5.21 -1.10
N ILE A 50 5.94 -4.11 -0.98
CA ILE A 50 5.47 -3.58 0.31
C ILE A 50 4.26 -4.39 0.81
N LEU A 51 3.34 -4.77 -0.07
CA LEU A 51 2.11 -5.52 0.19
C LEU A 51 2.05 -6.80 -0.69
N PRO A 52 2.83 -7.85 -0.36
CA PRO A 52 2.98 -9.04 -1.21
C PRO A 52 1.70 -9.83 -1.48
N ARG A 53 0.71 -9.69 -0.60
CA ARG A 53 -0.59 -10.36 -0.65
C ARG A 53 -1.73 -9.34 -0.69
N GLY A 54 -1.50 -8.19 -1.33
CA GLY A 54 -2.44 -7.07 -1.40
C GLY A 54 -3.76 -7.42 -2.10
N VAL A 55 -4.29 -6.52 -2.94
CA VAL A 55 -5.54 -6.80 -3.65
C VAL A 55 -5.28 -7.81 -4.76
N HIS A 56 -5.49 -9.09 -4.48
CA HIS A 56 -5.47 -10.14 -5.48
C HIS A 56 -6.84 -10.24 -6.14
N ARG A 57 -6.93 -9.90 -7.43
CA ARG A 57 -8.05 -10.36 -8.25
C ARG A 57 -7.78 -11.84 -8.57
N PRO A 58 -8.67 -12.78 -8.21
CA PRO A 58 -8.54 -14.19 -8.60
C PRO A 58 -8.57 -14.37 -10.12
#